data_AF-A0A2S6SXW3-F1
#
_entry.id   AF-A0A2S6SXW3-F1
#
_cell.length_a   1.000
_cell.length_b   1.000
_cell.length_c   1.000
_cell.angle_alpha   90.00
_cell.angle_beta   90.00
_cell.angle_gamma   90.00
#
_symmetry.space_group_name_H-M   'P 1'
#
loop_
_entity.id
_entity.type
_entity.pdbx_description
1 polymer ?
#
loop_
_entity_poly.entity_id
_entity_poly.type
_entity_poly.pdbx_seq_one_letter_code
_entity_poly.pdbx_strand_id
1 'polypeptide(L)'
;AIRSKNEKLAELNLNLVEKDNAIFSLRGKILELNNILSLSEEKQLTQQSQIAELSQSLNLLKEEKTTTQEESTASIKEMKMRSTETLKQVAFLTEEIGALKNEIILLNAALEYSEQTLLTKELKIEVLGERLNKALTSKVFELQKYRSEFFGKLQLILGDRKDIKIVGDRFIFESELLFNSASANLQSAGMEKLKQIGLTLMDTTQDIPADIDWIIQVEGHTDKRSIKTVQYPSNWELSTARANSVLKLLLDLGFAPHRLSAAGYGEFYPLSDGDSDEDLQQNRRIELKLTSR
;
A
#
# COMPACT_ATOMS: atom_id res chain seq x y z
N ALA A 1 -9.17 157.95 37.73
CA ALA A 1 -10.29 157.00 37.54
C ALA A 1 -10.18 156.17 36.26
N ILE A 2 -9.85 156.76 35.10
CA ILE A 2 -9.81 156.04 33.80
C ILE A 2 -8.60 155.08 33.67
N ARG A 3 -7.41 155.46 34.16
CA ARG A 3 -6.18 154.63 34.09
C ARG A 3 -6.26 153.30 34.86
N SER A 4 -6.79 153.34 36.09
CA SER A 4 -7.01 152.16 36.94
C SER A 4 -8.07 151.19 36.38
N LYS A 5 -9.10 151.69 35.68
CA LYS A 5 -10.08 150.82 35.01
C LYS A 5 -9.46 150.13 33.79
N ASN A 6 -8.59 150.80 33.03
CA ASN A 6 -7.90 150.19 31.89
C ASN A 6 -6.85 149.15 32.33
N GLU A 7 -6.12 149.38 33.42
CA GLU A 7 -5.22 148.37 34.01
C GLU A 7 -5.99 147.13 34.47
N LYS A 8 -7.14 147.33 35.14
CA LYS A 8 -8.00 146.23 35.59
C LYS A 8 -8.66 145.47 34.43
N LEU A 9 -8.98 146.17 33.33
CA LEU A 9 -9.48 145.55 32.11
C LEU A 9 -8.39 144.75 31.38
N ALA A 10 -7.15 145.25 31.38
CA ALA A 10 -6.00 144.56 30.81
C ALA A 10 -5.66 143.30 31.62
N GLU A 11 -5.68 143.38 32.95
CA GLU A 11 -5.47 142.26 33.86
C GLU A 11 -6.59 141.20 33.72
N LEU A 12 -7.84 141.63 33.57
CA LEU A 12 -8.97 140.73 33.34
C LEU A 12 -8.87 140.04 31.97
N ASN A 13 -8.47 140.77 30.92
CA ASN A 13 -8.22 140.19 29.60
C ASN A 13 -7.05 139.21 29.62
N LEU A 14 -5.98 139.50 30.37
CA LEU A 14 -4.84 138.60 30.50
C LEU A 14 -5.24 137.31 31.23
N ASN A 15 -6.06 137.43 32.28
CA ASN A 15 -6.61 136.29 33.02
C ASN A 15 -7.60 135.47 32.17
N LEU A 16 -8.41 136.13 31.33
CA LEU A 16 -9.27 135.46 30.35
C LEU A 16 -8.44 134.69 29.32
N VAL A 17 -7.37 135.29 28.79
CA VAL A 17 -6.45 134.62 27.86
C VAL A 17 -5.74 133.44 28.52
N GLU A 18 -5.30 133.56 29.78
CA GLU A 18 -4.71 132.45 30.53
C GLU A 18 -5.71 131.31 30.77
N LYS A 19 -6.96 131.64 31.12
CA LYS A 19 -8.04 130.65 31.29
C LYS A 19 -8.41 129.99 29.97
N ASP A 20 -8.47 130.74 28.86
CA ASP A 20 -8.72 130.19 27.54
C ASP A 20 -7.59 129.27 27.09
N ASN A 21 -6.33 129.63 27.38
CA ASN A 21 -5.17 128.75 27.15
C ASN A 21 -5.21 127.49 28.02
N ALA A 22 -5.64 127.60 29.28
CA ALA A 22 -5.81 126.46 30.17
C ALA A 22 -6.96 125.54 29.72
N ILE A 23 -8.09 126.11 29.27
CA ILE A 23 -9.22 125.38 28.69
C ILE A 23 -8.81 124.71 27.39
N PHE A 24 -8.02 125.37 26.54
CA PHE A 24 -7.48 124.79 25.31
C PHE A 24 -6.57 123.60 25.61
N SER A 25 -5.66 123.75 26.58
CA SER A 25 -4.79 122.67 27.10
C SER A 25 -5.59 121.48 27.65
N LEU A 26 -6.61 121.75 28.47
CA LEU A 26 -7.46 120.71 29.05
C LEU A 26 -8.31 120.01 27.98
N ARG A 27 -8.84 120.75 26.99
CA ARG A 27 -9.53 120.16 25.83
C ARG A 27 -8.59 119.26 25.02
N GLY A 28 -7.33 119.66 24.84
CA GLY A 28 -6.30 118.83 24.21
C GLY A 28 -6.04 117.52 24.97
N LYS A 29 -5.87 117.59 26.30
CA LYS A 29 -5.71 116.40 27.15
C LYS A 29 -6.96 115.51 27.17
N ILE A 30 -8.16 116.08 27.16
CA ILE A 30 -9.42 115.33 27.09
C ILE A 30 -9.52 114.59 25.74
N LEU A 31 -9.15 115.23 24.63
CA LEU A 31 -9.08 114.60 23.32
C LEU A 31 -8.06 113.43 23.30
N GLU A 32 -6.89 113.63 23.89
CA GLU A 32 -5.85 112.59 23.98
C GLU A 32 -6.30 111.41 24.86
N LEU A 33 -6.89 111.69 26.02
CA LEU A 33 -7.44 110.67 26.92
C LEU A 33 -8.61 109.90 26.28
N ASN A 34 -9.50 110.57 25.55
CA ASN A 34 -10.57 109.90 24.80
C ASN A 34 -10.02 108.99 23.70
N ASN A 35 -8.95 109.43 23.02
CA ASN A 35 -8.30 108.60 22.01
C ASN A 35 -7.64 107.36 22.64
N ILE A 36 -6.95 107.53 23.78
CA ILE A 36 -6.37 106.41 24.54
C ILE A 36 -7.45 105.45 25.06
N LEU A 37 -8.57 105.99 25.56
CA LEU A 37 -9.69 105.19 26.05
C LEU A 37 -10.31 104.38 24.91
N SER A 38 -10.57 105.00 23.75
CA SER A 38 -11.07 104.32 22.55
C SER A 38 -10.13 103.20 22.09
N LEU A 39 -8.81 103.46 22.04
CA LEU A 39 -7.80 102.45 21.69
C LEU A 39 -7.74 101.31 22.71
N SER A 40 -7.93 101.62 24.00
CA SER A 40 -7.96 100.63 25.08
C SER A 40 -9.22 99.76 25.01
N GLU A 41 -10.39 100.35 24.73
CA GLU A 41 -11.65 99.63 24.55
C GLU A 41 -11.60 98.71 23.32
N GLU A 42 -11.05 99.18 22.20
CA GLU A 42 -10.81 98.38 21.00
C GLU A 42 -9.84 97.21 21.28
N LYS A 43 -8.77 97.47 22.04
CA LYS A 43 -7.83 96.44 22.49
C LYS A 43 -8.49 95.42 23.43
N GLN A 44 -9.39 95.86 24.31
CA GLN A 44 -10.11 94.97 25.21
C GLN A 44 -11.10 94.08 24.44
N LEU A 45 -11.82 94.64 23.46
CA LEU A 45 -12.72 93.91 22.58
C LEU A 45 -11.96 92.85 21.76
N THR A 46 -10.82 93.19 21.18
CA THR A 46 -9.98 92.25 20.42
C THR A 46 -9.43 91.14 21.32
N GLN A 47 -8.95 91.45 22.52
CA GLN A 47 -8.51 90.44 23.49
C GLN A 47 -9.66 89.52 23.93
N GLN A 48 -10.86 90.06 24.15
CA GLN A 48 -12.02 89.28 24.54
C GLN A 48 -12.48 88.34 23.42
N SER A 49 -12.38 88.77 22.16
CA SER A 49 -12.61 87.91 20.99
C SER A 49 -11.57 86.78 20.91
N GLN A 50 -10.28 87.09 21.10
CA GLN A 50 -9.21 86.08 21.10
C GLN A 50 -9.38 85.06 22.23
N ILE A 51 -9.77 85.50 23.43
CA ILE A 51 -10.04 84.61 24.58
C ILE A 51 -11.23 83.68 24.26
N ALA A 52 -12.27 84.19 23.61
CA ALA A 52 -13.42 83.38 23.19
C ALA A 52 -13.00 82.31 22.17
N GLU A 53 -12.22 82.68 21.15
CA GLU A 53 -11.69 81.75 20.13
C GLU A 53 -10.77 80.68 20.75
N LEU A 54 -9.86 81.07 21.64
CA LEU A 54 -8.97 80.14 22.35
C LEU A 54 -9.75 79.20 23.26
N SER A 55 -10.78 79.69 23.94
CA SER A 55 -11.63 78.87 24.81
C SER A 55 -12.42 77.84 24.01
N GLN A 56 -12.94 78.23 22.85
CA GLN A 56 -13.61 77.32 21.92
C GLN A 56 -12.63 76.26 21.40
N SER A 57 -11.44 76.67 20.96
CA SER A 57 -10.39 75.76 20.50
C SER A 57 -9.97 74.77 21.59
N LEU A 58 -9.84 75.23 22.84
CA LEU A 58 -9.51 74.37 23.98
C LEU A 58 -10.61 73.35 24.28
N ASN A 59 -11.88 73.69 24.10
CA ASN A 59 -12.98 72.76 24.31
C ASN A 59 -13.00 71.69 23.21
N LEU A 60 -12.84 72.09 21.95
CA LEU A 60 -12.71 71.14 20.82
C LEU A 60 -11.53 70.19 21.03
N LEU A 61 -10.37 70.71 21.45
CA LEU A 61 -9.17 69.88 21.69
C LEU A 61 -9.37 68.92 22.88
N LYS A 62 -10.12 69.34 23.90
CA LYS A 62 -10.47 68.46 25.04
C LYS A 62 -11.42 67.35 24.59
N GLU A 63 -12.43 67.67 23.79
CA GLU A 63 -13.35 66.68 23.23
C GLU A 63 -12.60 65.68 22.34
N GLU A 64 -11.76 66.16 21.40
CA GLU A 64 -10.94 65.31 20.54
C GLU A 64 -9.96 64.43 21.34
N LYS A 65 -9.38 64.97 22.41
CA LYS A 65 -8.52 64.17 23.30
C LYS A 65 -9.33 63.09 24.02
N THR A 66 -10.53 63.40 24.50
CA THR A 66 -11.38 62.40 25.17
C THR A 66 -11.82 61.30 24.20
N THR A 67 -12.24 61.64 22.98
CA THR A 67 -12.63 60.65 21.96
C THR A 67 -11.45 59.78 21.57
N THR A 68 -10.29 60.38 21.28
CA THR A 68 -9.06 59.63 20.92
C THR A 68 -8.64 58.69 22.05
N GLN A 69 -8.78 59.13 23.31
CA GLN A 69 -8.43 58.30 24.46
C GLN A 69 -9.41 57.15 24.65
N GLU A 70 -10.71 57.38 24.47
CA GLU A 70 -11.73 56.33 24.49
C GLU A 70 -11.51 55.30 23.37
N GLU A 71 -11.28 55.75 22.13
CA GLU A 71 -10.97 54.89 20.98
C GLU A 71 -9.70 54.06 21.20
N SER A 72 -8.63 54.68 21.71
CA SER A 72 -7.38 53.98 22.02
C SER A 72 -7.59 52.92 23.11
N THR A 73 -8.33 53.24 24.17
CA THR A 73 -8.60 52.27 25.25
C THR A 73 -9.48 51.11 24.77
N ALA A 74 -10.45 51.37 23.88
CA ALA A 74 -11.26 50.35 23.25
C ALA A 74 -10.41 49.43 22.37
N SER A 75 -9.55 50.00 21.52
CA SER A 75 -8.65 49.24 20.63
C SER A 75 -7.65 48.38 21.43
N ILE A 76 -7.09 48.90 22.52
CA ILE A 76 -6.19 48.14 23.41
C ILE A 76 -6.95 46.97 24.06
N LYS A 77 -8.19 47.17 24.49
CA LYS A 77 -9.02 46.11 25.08
C LYS A 77 -9.30 45.01 24.05
N GLU A 78 -9.63 45.38 22.82
CA GLU A 78 -9.85 44.44 21.73
C GLU A 78 -8.57 43.65 21.38
N MET A 79 -7.43 44.34 21.25
CA MET A 79 -6.14 43.69 21.01
C MET A 79 -5.77 42.71 22.14
N LYS A 80 -6.00 43.08 23.40
CA LYS A 80 -5.78 42.17 24.53
C LYS A 80 -6.66 40.93 24.45
N MET A 81 -7.95 41.10 24.16
CA MET A 81 -8.88 39.97 23.97
C MET A 81 -8.39 39.03 22.86
N ARG A 82 -8.06 39.59 21.69
CA ARG A 82 -7.55 38.81 20.55
C ARG A 82 -6.23 38.11 20.87
N SER A 83 -5.31 38.79 21.57
CA SER A 83 -4.05 38.21 22.02
C SER A 83 -4.28 37.04 22.97
N THR A 84 -5.18 37.17 23.95
CA THR A 84 -5.50 36.05 24.86
C THR A 84 -6.10 34.87 24.12
N GLU A 85 -6.93 35.11 23.12
CA GLU A 85 -7.52 34.04 22.31
C GLU A 85 -6.47 33.33 21.46
N THR A 86 -5.55 34.08 20.83
CA THR A 86 -4.42 33.49 20.10
C THR A 86 -3.50 32.68 21.00
N LEU A 87 -3.25 33.12 22.24
CA LEU A 87 -2.44 32.38 23.21
C LEU A 87 -3.10 31.04 23.60
N LYS A 88 -4.42 31.02 23.77
CA LYS A 88 -5.16 29.77 24.00
C LYS A 88 -5.04 28.82 22.81
N GLN A 89 -5.19 29.32 21.59
CA GLN A 89 -5.04 28.51 20.37
C GLN A 89 -3.64 27.92 20.26
N VAL A 90 -2.59 28.72 20.52
CA VAL A 90 -1.20 28.24 20.51
C VAL A 90 -0.97 27.18 21.59
N ALA A 91 -1.49 27.37 22.80
CA ALA A 91 -1.37 26.39 23.88
C ALA A 91 -2.04 25.06 23.50
N PHE A 92 -3.25 25.11 22.95
CA PHE A 92 -3.97 23.93 22.47
C PHE A 92 -3.20 23.18 21.37
N LEU A 93 -2.75 23.89 20.32
CA LEU A 93 -1.97 23.29 19.24
C LEU A 93 -0.66 22.68 19.72
N THR A 94 -0.02 23.29 20.73
CA THR A 94 1.22 22.76 21.32
C THR A 94 0.97 21.44 22.04
N GLU A 95 -0.15 21.33 22.76
CA GLU A 95 -0.58 20.08 23.41
C GLU A 95 -0.89 19.00 22.37
N GLU A 96 -1.61 19.34 21.31
CA GLU A 96 -1.96 18.43 20.21
C GLU A 96 -0.70 17.93 19.47
N ILE A 97 0.26 18.82 19.17
CA ILE A 97 1.57 18.45 18.61
C ILE A 97 2.32 17.51 19.56
N GLY A 98 2.24 17.74 20.87
CA GLY A 98 2.83 16.85 21.88
C GLY A 98 2.23 15.44 21.84
N ALA A 99 0.90 15.35 21.76
CA ALA A 99 0.19 14.09 21.65
C ALA A 99 0.55 13.34 20.35
N LEU A 100 0.50 14.02 19.20
CA LEU A 100 0.87 13.46 17.90
C LEU A 100 2.33 12.99 17.86
N LYS A 101 3.24 13.74 18.49
CA LYS A 101 4.65 13.34 18.59
C LYS A 101 4.81 12.03 19.37
N ASN A 102 4.08 11.87 20.47
CA ASN A 102 4.10 10.64 21.25
C ASN A 102 3.51 9.46 20.45
N GLU A 103 2.45 9.70 19.68
CA GLU A 103 1.85 8.70 18.80
C GLU A 103 2.84 8.25 17.72
N ILE A 104 3.56 9.19 17.07
CA ILE A 104 4.61 8.87 16.09
C ILE A 104 5.73 8.03 16.71
N ILE A 105 6.16 8.32 17.94
CA ILE A 105 7.18 7.54 18.64
C ILE A 105 6.71 6.10 18.86
N LEU A 106 5.46 5.91 19.31
CA LEU A 106 4.86 4.59 19.49
C LEU A 106 4.76 3.83 18.17
N LEU A 107 4.33 4.52 17.10
CA LEU A 107 4.17 3.91 15.79
C LEU A 107 5.50 3.48 15.18
N ASN A 108 6.56 4.29 15.35
CA ASN A 108 7.91 3.94 14.90
C ASN A 108 8.47 2.72 15.65
N ALA A 109 8.27 2.64 16.97
CA ALA A 109 8.68 1.48 17.75
C ALA A 109 7.93 0.20 17.32
N ALA A 110 6.63 0.32 17.05
CA ALA A 110 5.82 -0.79 16.54
C ALA A 110 6.26 -1.22 15.13
N LEU A 111 6.61 -0.26 14.26
CA LEU A 111 7.13 -0.52 12.92
C LEU A 111 8.47 -1.26 12.98
N GLU A 112 9.41 -0.79 13.79
CA GLU A 112 10.73 -1.42 13.97
C GLU A 112 10.59 -2.86 14.48
N TYR A 113 9.70 -3.11 15.45
CA TYR A 113 9.40 -4.46 15.93
C TYR A 113 8.82 -5.35 14.82
N SER A 114 7.93 -4.81 14.00
CA SER A 114 7.34 -5.52 12.86
C SER A 114 8.39 -5.85 11.79
N GLU A 115 9.30 -4.92 11.47
CA GLU A 115 10.39 -5.13 10.51
C GLU A 115 11.36 -6.22 10.97
N GLN A 116 11.75 -6.22 12.25
CA GLN A 116 12.58 -7.30 12.82
C GLN A 116 11.87 -8.65 12.77
N THR A 117 10.55 -8.66 13.04
CA THR A 117 9.74 -9.88 12.94
C THR A 117 9.64 -10.38 11.50
N LEU A 118 9.57 -9.47 10.51
CA LEU A 118 9.56 -9.84 9.10
C LEU A 118 10.90 -10.46 8.68
N LEU A 119 12.02 -9.84 9.04
CA LEU A 119 13.36 -10.33 8.74
C LEU A 119 13.59 -11.75 9.31
N THR A 120 13.20 -11.99 10.57
CA THR A 120 13.33 -13.31 11.19
C THR A 120 12.46 -14.37 10.51
N LYS A 121 11.27 -14.00 10.04
CA LYS A 121 10.39 -14.91 9.28
C LYS A 121 10.95 -15.21 7.90
N GLU A 122 11.49 -14.22 7.19
CA GLU A 122 12.12 -14.41 5.88
C GLU A 122 13.31 -15.37 5.96
N LEU A 123 14.22 -15.15 6.92
CA LEU A 123 15.33 -16.06 7.18
C LEU A 123 14.86 -17.47 7.51
N LYS A 124 13.78 -17.62 8.28
CA LYS A 124 13.19 -18.92 8.59
C LYS A 124 12.62 -19.60 7.36
N ILE A 125 11.96 -18.85 6.47
CA ILE A 125 11.41 -19.39 5.21
C ILE A 125 12.54 -19.87 4.30
N GLU A 126 13.62 -19.09 4.16
CA GLU A 126 14.79 -19.46 3.37
C GLU A 126 15.41 -20.77 3.88
N VAL A 127 15.73 -20.85 5.18
CA VAL A 127 16.32 -22.05 5.81
C VAL A 127 15.40 -23.27 5.68
N LEU A 128 14.08 -23.09 5.87
CA LEU A 128 13.11 -24.17 5.70
C LEU A 128 13.02 -24.61 4.23
N GLY A 129 13.07 -23.67 3.29
CA GLY A 129 13.09 -23.92 1.86
C GLY A 129 14.30 -24.73 1.45
N GLU A 130 15.50 -24.36 1.90
CA GLU A 130 16.72 -25.12 1.64
C GLU A 130 16.67 -26.53 2.22
N ARG A 131 16.21 -26.67 3.47
CA ARG A 131 16.08 -27.97 4.13
C ARG A 131 15.07 -28.86 3.41
N LEU A 132 13.95 -28.29 2.99
CA LEU A 132 12.92 -29.00 2.23
C LEU A 132 13.46 -29.44 0.87
N ASN A 133 14.09 -28.54 0.13
CA ASN A 133 14.69 -28.86 -1.16
C ASN A 133 15.75 -29.96 -1.03
N LYS A 134 16.63 -29.87 -0.02
CA LYS A 134 17.61 -30.92 0.27
C LYS A 134 16.95 -32.26 0.59
N ALA A 135 15.90 -32.27 1.42
CA ALA A 135 15.15 -33.49 1.75
C ALA A 135 14.45 -34.08 0.51
N LEU A 136 13.84 -33.25 -0.32
CA LEU A 136 13.21 -33.66 -1.59
C LEU A 136 14.25 -34.25 -2.54
N THR A 137 15.39 -33.58 -2.72
CA THR A 137 16.49 -34.09 -3.54
C THR A 137 16.98 -35.44 -3.03
N SER A 138 17.17 -35.61 -1.72
CA SER A 138 17.51 -36.91 -1.13
C SER A 138 16.46 -37.98 -1.43
N LYS A 139 15.17 -37.67 -1.30
CA LYS A 139 14.09 -38.63 -1.61
C LYS A 139 14.02 -38.99 -3.08
N VAL A 140 14.24 -38.04 -3.99
CA VAL A 140 14.33 -38.30 -5.44
C VAL A 140 15.51 -39.21 -5.75
N PHE A 141 16.68 -38.97 -5.15
CA PHE A 141 17.85 -39.84 -5.33
C PHE A 141 17.62 -41.25 -4.75
N GLU A 142 16.99 -41.37 -3.58
CA GLU A 142 16.60 -42.66 -3.00
C GLU A 142 15.68 -43.41 -3.95
N LEU A 143 14.60 -42.77 -4.43
CA LEU A 143 13.68 -43.37 -5.40
C LEU A 143 14.41 -43.79 -6.68
N GLN A 144 15.29 -42.94 -7.22
CA GLN A 144 16.06 -43.28 -8.41
C GLN A 144 16.96 -44.50 -8.19
N LYS A 145 17.62 -44.60 -7.02
CA LYS A 145 18.45 -45.75 -6.65
C LYS A 145 17.61 -47.03 -6.57
N TYR A 146 16.49 -46.99 -5.84
CA TYR A 146 15.59 -48.14 -5.73
C TYR A 146 15.02 -48.54 -7.08
N ARG A 147 14.67 -47.56 -7.92
CA ARG A 147 14.24 -47.80 -9.30
C ARG A 147 15.32 -48.57 -10.06
N SER A 148 16.58 -48.11 -10.04
CA SER A 148 17.68 -48.79 -10.72
C SER A 148 17.94 -50.22 -10.19
N GLU A 149 17.92 -50.42 -8.86
CA GLU A 149 18.08 -51.75 -8.26
C GLU A 149 16.92 -52.69 -8.61
N PHE A 150 15.69 -52.17 -8.57
CA PHE A 150 14.47 -52.85 -8.97
C PHE A 150 14.53 -53.31 -10.42
N PHE A 151 14.91 -52.41 -11.35
CA PHE A 151 15.07 -52.77 -12.77
C PHE A 151 16.20 -53.76 -12.99
N GLY A 152 17.33 -53.64 -12.28
CA GLY A 152 18.42 -54.61 -12.36
C GLY A 152 17.98 -56.02 -11.94
N LYS A 153 17.30 -56.15 -10.80
CA LYS A 153 16.74 -57.44 -10.32
C LYS A 153 15.73 -58.01 -11.31
N LEU A 154 14.82 -57.18 -11.81
CA LEU A 154 13.81 -57.63 -12.78
C LEU A 154 14.42 -58.01 -14.13
N GLN A 155 15.43 -57.29 -14.61
CA GLN A 155 16.13 -57.63 -15.83
C GLN A 155 16.82 -59.00 -15.71
N LEU A 156 17.39 -59.35 -14.55
CA LEU A 156 17.97 -60.68 -14.33
C LEU A 156 16.92 -61.80 -14.37
N ILE A 157 15.69 -61.52 -13.93
CA ILE A 157 14.61 -62.52 -13.86
C ILE A 157 13.83 -62.62 -15.19
N LEU A 158 13.65 -61.49 -15.88
CA LEU A 158 12.75 -61.36 -17.03
C LEU A 158 13.46 -61.07 -18.36
N GLY A 159 14.76 -60.77 -18.36
CA GLY A 159 15.50 -60.28 -19.53
C GLY A 159 15.68 -61.29 -20.67
N ASP A 160 15.68 -62.58 -20.37
CA ASP A 160 15.81 -63.64 -21.40
C ASP A 160 14.47 -64.01 -22.05
N ARG A 161 13.36 -63.38 -21.63
CA ARG A 161 12.02 -63.71 -22.11
C ARG A 161 11.72 -62.93 -23.40
N LYS A 162 11.48 -63.65 -24.50
CA LYS A 162 11.21 -63.05 -25.83
C LYS A 162 9.93 -62.22 -25.90
N ASP A 163 9.02 -62.37 -24.95
CA ASP A 163 7.73 -61.70 -24.87
C ASP A 163 7.74 -60.40 -24.06
N ILE A 164 8.91 -59.98 -23.55
CA ILE A 164 9.07 -58.75 -22.78
C ILE A 164 10.22 -57.93 -23.38
N LYS A 165 9.94 -56.67 -23.73
CA LYS A 165 10.98 -55.72 -24.14
C LYS A 165 11.25 -54.76 -22.99
N ILE A 166 12.52 -54.57 -22.66
CA ILE A 166 12.95 -53.64 -21.61
C ILE A 166 13.55 -52.42 -22.29
N VAL A 167 12.94 -51.24 -22.09
CA VAL A 167 13.42 -49.97 -22.62
C VAL A 167 13.55 -48.99 -21.46
N GLY A 168 14.79 -48.69 -21.06
CA GLY A 168 15.06 -47.84 -19.91
C GLY A 168 14.47 -48.44 -18.62
N ASP A 169 13.51 -47.73 -18.02
CA ASP A 169 12.79 -48.11 -16.81
C ASP A 169 11.35 -48.57 -17.10
N ARG A 170 11.13 -49.19 -18.26
CA ARG A 170 9.81 -49.64 -18.70
C ARG A 170 9.84 -51.07 -19.20
N PHE A 171 8.86 -51.85 -18.77
CA PHE A 171 8.59 -53.18 -19.30
C PHE A 171 7.47 -53.09 -20.31
N ILE A 172 7.77 -53.41 -21.55
CA ILE A 172 6.86 -53.28 -22.69
C ILE A 172 6.35 -54.67 -23.07
N PHE A 173 5.02 -54.78 -23.13
CA PHE A 173 4.29 -55.98 -23.52
C PHE A 173 3.50 -55.70 -24.78
N GLU A 174 3.64 -56.56 -25.78
CA GLU A 174 2.85 -56.48 -27.00
C GLU A 174 1.38 -56.82 -26.69
N SER A 175 0.46 -55.93 -27.09
CA SER A 175 -0.96 -56.06 -26.72
C SER A 175 -1.60 -57.35 -27.24
N GLU A 176 -1.11 -57.89 -28.36
CA GLU A 176 -1.65 -59.11 -28.99
C GLU A 176 -1.39 -60.38 -28.17
N LEU A 177 -0.37 -60.36 -27.32
CA LEU A 177 -0.08 -61.44 -26.38
C LEU A 177 -1.01 -61.43 -25.17
N LEU A 178 -1.66 -60.29 -24.92
CA LEU A 178 -2.48 -60.04 -23.73
C LEU A 178 -3.98 -59.98 -24.06
N PHE A 179 -4.33 -59.45 -25.22
CA PHE A 179 -5.70 -59.11 -25.59
C PHE A 179 -6.05 -59.55 -27.00
N ASN A 180 -7.32 -59.85 -27.21
CA ASN A 180 -7.87 -59.94 -28.56
C ASN A 180 -7.89 -58.55 -29.23
N SER A 181 -7.94 -58.55 -30.57
CA SER A 181 -8.12 -57.33 -31.35
C SER A 181 -9.38 -56.58 -30.90
N ALA A 182 -9.27 -55.25 -30.80
CA ALA A 182 -10.33 -54.34 -30.34
C ALA A 182 -10.97 -54.70 -28.98
N SER A 183 -10.28 -55.46 -28.13
CA SER A 183 -10.76 -55.87 -26.80
C SER A 183 -9.81 -55.46 -25.69
N ALA A 184 -10.38 -55.24 -24.50
CA ALA A 184 -9.64 -55.09 -23.24
C ALA A 184 -9.75 -56.32 -22.33
N ASN A 185 -10.39 -57.41 -22.79
CA ASN A 185 -10.46 -58.65 -22.02
C ASN A 185 -9.14 -59.41 -22.14
N LEU A 186 -8.51 -59.70 -21.00
CA LEU A 186 -7.27 -60.49 -20.95
C LEU A 186 -7.54 -61.92 -21.42
N GLN A 187 -6.69 -62.40 -22.33
CA GLN A 187 -6.66 -63.81 -22.72
C GLN A 187 -6.09 -64.67 -21.58
N SER A 188 -6.49 -65.94 -21.49
CA SER A 188 -6.00 -66.85 -20.44
C SER A 188 -4.47 -66.96 -20.42
N ALA A 189 -3.83 -67.07 -21.59
CA ALA A 189 -2.38 -67.13 -21.72
C ALA A 189 -1.71 -65.81 -21.27
N GLY A 190 -2.28 -64.65 -21.65
CA GLY A 190 -1.80 -63.34 -21.21
C GLY A 190 -1.95 -63.13 -19.71
N MET A 191 -3.04 -63.63 -19.12
CA MET A 191 -3.27 -63.59 -17.67
C MET A 191 -2.22 -64.40 -16.92
N GLU A 192 -1.92 -65.64 -17.33
CA GLU A 192 -0.89 -66.46 -16.67
C GLU A 192 0.49 -65.79 -16.69
N LYS A 193 0.86 -65.19 -17.82
CA LYS A 193 2.11 -64.44 -17.96
C LYS A 193 2.16 -63.23 -17.04
N LEU A 194 1.12 -62.41 -17.05
CA LEU A 194 1.03 -61.23 -16.17
C LEU A 194 0.99 -61.62 -14.69
N LYS A 195 0.43 -62.78 -14.32
CA LYS A 195 0.48 -63.30 -12.95
C LYS A 195 1.91 -63.59 -12.51
N GLN A 196 2.68 -64.30 -13.33
CA GLN A 196 4.09 -64.58 -13.01
C GLN A 196 4.88 -63.29 -12.81
N ILE A 197 4.70 -62.32 -13.71
CA ILE A 197 5.37 -61.02 -13.63
C ILE A 197 4.88 -60.22 -12.42
N GLY A 198 3.58 -60.20 -12.17
CA GLY A 198 2.99 -59.52 -11.02
C GLY A 198 3.54 -60.06 -9.69
N LEU A 199 3.74 -61.37 -9.56
CA LEU A 199 4.39 -61.97 -8.40
C LEU A 199 5.86 -61.52 -8.29
N THR A 200 6.63 -61.55 -9.39
CA THR A 200 8.01 -61.03 -9.38
C THR A 200 8.08 -59.55 -9.00
N LEU A 201 7.16 -58.73 -9.53
CA LEU A 201 7.05 -57.31 -9.19
C LEU A 201 6.74 -57.13 -7.71
N MET A 202 5.84 -57.95 -7.15
CA MET A 202 5.49 -57.90 -5.74
C MET A 202 6.71 -58.19 -4.87
N ASP A 203 7.42 -59.28 -5.17
CA ASP A 203 8.61 -59.68 -4.40
C ASP A 203 9.71 -58.61 -4.47
N THR A 204 9.91 -58.02 -5.65
CA THR A 204 10.96 -57.01 -5.85
C THR A 204 10.61 -55.64 -5.22
N THR A 205 9.32 -55.33 -5.06
CA THR A 205 8.88 -54.06 -4.45
C THR A 205 8.83 -54.08 -2.91
N GLN A 206 8.90 -55.26 -2.27
CA GLN A 206 8.92 -55.38 -0.80
C GLN A 206 10.12 -54.69 -0.15
N ASP A 207 11.26 -54.61 -0.86
CA ASP A 207 12.47 -53.97 -0.37
C ASP A 207 12.40 -52.43 -0.38
N ILE A 208 11.36 -51.84 -1.00
CA ILE A 208 11.24 -50.39 -1.14
C ILE A 208 10.57 -49.82 0.13
N PRO A 209 11.24 -48.91 0.86
CA PRO A 209 10.69 -48.32 2.07
C PRO A 209 9.31 -47.67 1.90
N ALA A 210 8.46 -47.80 2.91
CA ALA A 210 7.08 -47.31 2.88
C ALA A 210 6.98 -45.77 2.80
N ASP A 211 8.00 -45.05 3.28
CA ASP A 211 8.11 -43.59 3.27
C ASP A 211 8.50 -43.01 1.90
N ILE A 212 8.83 -43.87 0.93
CA ILE A 212 8.99 -43.49 -0.47
C ILE A 212 7.64 -43.63 -1.16
N ASP A 213 7.16 -42.55 -1.77
CA ASP A 213 5.86 -42.49 -2.46
C ASP A 213 5.95 -43.09 -3.88
N TRP A 214 6.30 -44.37 -3.97
CA TRP A 214 6.37 -45.13 -5.21
C TRP A 214 5.03 -45.78 -5.58
N ILE A 215 4.80 -45.93 -6.88
CA ILE A 215 3.68 -46.68 -7.48
C ILE A 215 4.15 -47.46 -8.71
N ILE A 216 3.44 -48.53 -9.05
CA ILE A 216 3.51 -49.16 -10.37
C ILE A 216 2.44 -48.54 -11.25
N GLN A 217 2.87 -47.87 -12.31
CA GLN A 217 1.99 -47.31 -13.32
C GLN A 217 1.88 -48.27 -14.51
N VAL A 218 0.63 -48.59 -14.87
CA VAL A 218 0.28 -49.35 -16.06
C VAL A 218 -0.14 -48.38 -17.16
N GLU A 219 0.58 -48.37 -18.28
CA GLU A 219 0.32 -47.48 -19.41
C GLU A 219 -0.21 -48.30 -20.60
N GLY A 220 -1.37 -47.92 -21.12
CA GLY A 220 -1.93 -48.52 -22.32
C GLY A 220 -1.69 -47.66 -23.55
N HIS A 221 -1.33 -48.28 -24.67
CA HIS A 221 -1.12 -47.59 -25.95
C HIS A 221 -1.85 -48.32 -27.08
N THR A 222 -2.25 -47.56 -28.09
CA THR A 222 -2.77 -48.10 -29.36
C THR A 222 -1.86 -47.68 -30.51
N ASP A 223 -2.08 -48.28 -31.68
CA ASP A 223 -1.59 -47.70 -32.92
C ASP A 223 -2.52 -46.59 -33.44
N LYS A 224 -2.14 -45.97 -34.55
CA LYS A 224 -2.86 -44.87 -35.18
C LYS A 224 -4.14 -45.27 -35.94
N ARG A 225 -4.45 -46.57 -36.09
CA ARG A 225 -5.69 -47.03 -36.72
C ARG A 225 -6.84 -46.71 -35.77
N SER A 226 -7.85 -45.99 -36.25
CA SER A 226 -8.95 -45.55 -35.39
C SER A 226 -9.88 -46.71 -35.01
N ILE A 227 -10.16 -46.87 -33.71
CA ILE A 227 -11.28 -47.69 -33.22
C ILE A 227 -12.52 -46.81 -32.98
N LYS A 228 -13.69 -47.32 -33.37
CA LYS A 228 -15.00 -46.69 -33.11
C LYS A 228 -16.06 -47.76 -32.84
N THR A 229 -16.01 -48.34 -31.65
CA THR A 229 -17.00 -49.33 -31.20
C THR A 229 -17.89 -48.73 -30.13
N VAL A 230 -19.05 -49.34 -29.86
CA VAL A 230 -19.93 -48.90 -28.76
C VAL A 230 -19.22 -48.98 -27.41
N GLN A 231 -18.37 -50.01 -27.22
CA GLN A 231 -17.64 -50.23 -25.97
C GLN A 231 -16.38 -49.34 -25.84
N TYR A 232 -15.71 -49.07 -26.96
CA TYR A 232 -14.51 -48.22 -27.04
C TYR A 232 -14.69 -47.22 -28.20
N PRO A 233 -15.24 -46.03 -27.91
CA PRO A 233 -15.53 -45.00 -28.92
C PRO A 233 -14.26 -44.40 -29.56
N SER A 234 -13.14 -44.42 -28.83
CA SER A 234 -11.82 -44.03 -29.33
C SER A 234 -10.70 -44.89 -28.76
N ASN A 235 -9.50 -44.66 -29.28
CA ASN A 235 -8.27 -45.30 -28.83
C ASN A 235 -7.91 -44.92 -27.38
N TRP A 236 -8.34 -43.75 -26.89
CA TRP A 236 -8.18 -43.39 -25.48
C TRP A 236 -8.96 -44.33 -24.56
N GLU A 237 -10.22 -44.64 -24.89
CA GLU A 237 -11.01 -45.58 -24.09
C GLU A 237 -10.46 -46.99 -24.17
N LEU A 238 -10.02 -47.44 -25.35
CA LEU A 238 -9.44 -48.78 -25.51
C LEU A 238 -8.14 -48.93 -24.69
N SER A 239 -7.21 -47.98 -24.84
CA SER A 239 -5.94 -48.02 -24.12
C SER A 239 -6.14 -47.96 -22.60
N THR A 240 -7.01 -47.06 -22.13
CA THR A 240 -7.34 -46.94 -20.70
C THR A 240 -7.99 -48.21 -20.16
N ALA A 241 -8.92 -48.82 -20.92
CA ALA A 241 -9.57 -50.06 -20.51
C ALA A 241 -8.59 -51.24 -20.43
N ARG A 242 -7.64 -51.32 -21.36
CA ARG A 242 -6.59 -52.35 -21.33
C ARG A 242 -5.66 -52.17 -20.13
N ALA A 243 -5.19 -50.94 -19.87
CA ALA A 243 -4.38 -50.63 -18.69
C ALA A 243 -5.12 -50.98 -17.39
N ASN A 244 -6.41 -50.63 -17.29
CA ASN A 244 -7.25 -50.97 -16.14
C ASN A 244 -7.42 -52.49 -15.95
N SER A 245 -7.46 -53.26 -17.03
CA SER A 245 -7.61 -54.73 -16.95
C SER A 245 -6.36 -55.39 -16.38
N VAL A 246 -5.17 -54.89 -16.74
CA VAL A 246 -3.91 -55.32 -16.12
C VAL A 246 -3.83 -54.86 -14.67
N LEU A 247 -4.20 -53.61 -14.36
CA LEU A 247 -4.24 -53.10 -12.99
C LEU A 247 -5.15 -53.96 -12.09
N LYS A 248 -6.34 -54.34 -12.56
CA LYS A 248 -7.25 -55.22 -11.81
C LYS A 248 -6.62 -56.58 -11.52
N LEU A 249 -5.90 -57.15 -12.49
CA LEU A 249 -5.17 -58.39 -12.24
C LEU A 249 -4.09 -58.22 -11.16
N LEU A 250 -3.36 -57.09 -11.14
CA LEU A 250 -2.39 -56.81 -10.09
C LEU A 250 -3.05 -56.63 -8.71
N LEU A 251 -4.23 -56.00 -8.66
CA LEU A 251 -5.02 -55.94 -7.42
C LEU A 251 -5.41 -57.34 -6.93
N ASP A 252 -5.85 -58.22 -7.83
CA ASP A 252 -6.22 -59.59 -7.50
C ASP A 252 -5.02 -60.42 -6.99
N LEU A 253 -3.80 -60.05 -7.38
CA LEU A 253 -2.55 -60.63 -6.87
C LEU A 253 -2.14 -60.07 -5.50
N GLY A 254 -2.85 -59.08 -4.97
CA GLY A 254 -2.65 -58.52 -3.63
C GLY A 254 -1.86 -57.21 -3.57
N PHE A 255 -1.65 -56.51 -4.70
CA PHE A 255 -1.01 -55.20 -4.66
C PHE A 255 -1.89 -54.22 -3.90
N ALA A 256 -1.28 -53.43 -3.02
CA ALA A 256 -2.01 -52.40 -2.30
C ALA A 256 -2.59 -51.37 -3.29
N PRO A 257 -3.89 -51.02 -3.22
CA PRO A 257 -4.51 -50.13 -4.21
C PRO A 257 -3.82 -48.76 -4.36
N HIS A 258 -3.22 -48.24 -3.29
CA HIS A 258 -2.50 -46.97 -3.31
C HIS A 258 -1.12 -47.05 -4.01
N ARG A 259 -0.62 -48.26 -4.32
CA ARG A 259 0.64 -48.50 -5.04
C ARG A 259 0.44 -48.74 -6.53
N LEU A 260 -0.78 -48.61 -7.05
CA LEU A 260 -1.09 -48.87 -8.45
C LEU A 260 -1.75 -47.65 -9.10
N SER A 261 -1.41 -47.40 -10.36
CA SER A 261 -2.12 -46.45 -11.22
C SER A 261 -2.23 -47.00 -12.65
N ALA A 262 -3.27 -46.57 -13.36
CA ALA A 262 -3.44 -46.91 -14.78
C ALA A 262 -3.67 -45.63 -15.58
N ALA A 263 -3.04 -45.55 -16.74
CA ALA A 263 -3.20 -44.47 -17.71
C ALA A 263 -3.35 -45.07 -19.12
N GLY A 264 -4.27 -44.53 -19.92
CA GLY A 264 -4.30 -44.77 -21.36
C GLY A 264 -3.74 -43.56 -22.08
N TYR A 265 -2.97 -43.78 -23.14
CA TYR A 265 -2.34 -42.73 -23.94
C TYR A 265 -2.83 -42.69 -25.39
N GLY A 266 -3.72 -43.61 -25.77
CA GLY A 266 -4.17 -43.78 -27.16
C GLY A 266 -2.98 -43.95 -28.12
N GLU A 267 -3.10 -43.35 -29.30
CA GLU A 267 -2.09 -43.34 -30.37
C GLU A 267 -1.02 -42.25 -30.22
N PHE A 268 -1.13 -41.37 -29.22
CA PHE A 268 -0.38 -40.09 -29.18
C PHE A 268 1.04 -40.21 -28.65
N TYR A 269 1.47 -41.42 -28.28
CA TYR A 269 2.82 -41.73 -27.81
C TYR A 269 3.35 -43.00 -28.52
N PRO A 270 3.59 -42.94 -29.85
CA PRO A 270 4.12 -44.06 -30.60
C PRO A 270 5.60 -44.32 -30.27
N LEU A 271 6.04 -45.56 -30.35
CA LEU A 271 7.46 -45.95 -30.37
C LEU A 271 8.05 -45.85 -31.78
N SER A 272 7.23 -46.06 -32.80
CA SER A 272 7.60 -45.92 -34.20
C SER A 272 6.53 -45.13 -34.94
N ASP A 273 6.94 -44.13 -35.72
CA ASP A 273 6.04 -43.32 -36.56
C ASP A 273 5.70 -44.01 -37.89
N GLY A 274 6.27 -45.19 -38.15
CA GLY A 274 6.08 -45.92 -39.40
C GLY A 274 4.70 -46.58 -39.56
N ASP A 275 4.47 -47.08 -40.77
CA ASP A 275 3.18 -47.58 -41.23
C ASP A 275 3.18 -49.10 -41.48
N SER A 276 4.32 -49.75 -41.26
CA SER A 276 4.43 -51.21 -41.39
C SER A 276 3.60 -51.91 -40.32
N ASP A 277 3.22 -53.16 -40.57
CA ASP A 277 2.48 -53.92 -39.56
C ASP A 277 3.33 -54.14 -38.30
N GLU A 278 4.65 -54.24 -38.45
CA GLU A 278 5.62 -54.27 -37.35
C GLU A 278 5.62 -52.97 -36.54
N ASP A 279 5.65 -51.80 -37.18
CA ASP A 279 5.61 -50.49 -36.50
C ASP A 279 4.31 -50.32 -35.68
N LEU A 280 3.20 -50.68 -36.30
CA LEU A 280 1.89 -50.59 -35.66
C LEU A 280 1.78 -51.60 -34.49
N GLN A 281 2.32 -52.81 -34.65
CA GLN A 281 2.36 -53.81 -33.58
C GLN A 281 3.16 -53.32 -32.38
N GLN A 282 4.31 -52.68 -32.59
CA GLN A 282 5.10 -52.09 -31.52
C GLN A 282 4.37 -50.98 -30.78
N ASN A 283 3.56 -50.18 -31.48
CA ASN A 283 2.76 -49.12 -30.87
C ASN A 283 1.62 -49.66 -30.00
N ARG A 284 1.02 -50.80 -30.37
CA ARG A 284 0.01 -51.52 -29.57
C ARG A 284 0.66 -52.25 -28.39
N ARG A 285 0.89 -51.56 -27.28
CA ARG A 285 1.55 -52.15 -26.10
C ARG A 285 0.93 -51.77 -24.76
N ILE A 286 1.30 -52.55 -23.75
CA ILE A 286 1.19 -52.17 -22.34
C ILE A 286 2.59 -51.91 -21.80
N GLU A 287 2.78 -50.80 -21.10
CA GLU A 287 4.02 -50.53 -20.37
C GLU A 287 3.77 -50.61 -18.87
N LEU A 288 4.71 -51.22 -18.14
CA LEU A 288 4.77 -51.17 -16.68
C LEU A 288 6.02 -50.41 -16.27
N LYS A 289 5.87 -49.42 -15.38
CA LYS A 289 6.99 -48.66 -14.83
C LYS A 289 6.81 -48.36 -13.35
N LEU A 290 7.92 -48.21 -12.65
CA LEU A 290 7.95 -47.76 -11.26
C LEU A 290 8.20 -46.25 -11.23
N THR A 291 7.28 -45.49 -10.66
CA THR A 291 7.32 -44.02 -10.62
C THR A 291 6.90 -43.49 -9.25
N SER A 292 7.11 -42.20 -8.98
CA SER A 292 6.42 -41.53 -7.88
C SER A 292 5.00 -41.18 -8.27
N ARG A 293 4.13 -41.02 -7.26
CA ARG A 293 2.80 -40.43 -7.43
C ARG A 293 2.84 -38.94 -7.77
#